data_AF-A0A7X3VC83-F1
#
_entry.id   AF-A0A7X3VC83-F1
#
_cell.length_a   1.000
_cell.length_b   1.000
_cell.length_c   1.000
_cell.angle_alpha   90.00
_cell.angle_beta   90.00
_cell.angle_gamma   90.00
#
_symmetry.space_group_name_H-M   'P 1'
#
loop_
_entity.id
_entity.type
_entity.pdbx_description
1 polymer ?
#
loop_
_entity_poly.entity_id
_entity_poly.type
_entity_poly.pdbx_seq_one_letter_code
_entity_poly.pdbx_strand_id
1 'polypeptide(L)'
;MQYREYQTDDIPPNQAASELASPWMRLIAVIIDILIYAGVSIIAAIVGLLLFPDDTVFRSDDMGTEANVGFIILVVGAAIITLIVQWVLLGTRGQTIGKIAMKIRIVDAQTGAHPG
;
A
#
# COMPACT_ATOMS: atom_id res chain seq x y z
N MET A 1 -33.60 24.43 -10.02
CA MET A 1 -32.51 23.66 -9.37
C MET A 1 -32.13 24.41 -8.10
N GLN A 2 -32.69 24.03 -6.96
CA GLN A 2 -32.39 24.68 -5.67
C GLN A 2 -31.03 24.15 -5.18
N TYR A 3 -30.06 25.04 -5.03
CA TYR A 3 -28.86 24.75 -4.26
C TYR A 3 -29.31 24.61 -2.80
N ARG A 4 -29.28 23.38 -2.29
CA ARG A 4 -29.56 23.11 -0.87
C ARG A 4 -28.37 23.70 -0.10
N GLU A 5 -28.63 24.82 0.55
CA GLU A 5 -27.69 25.51 1.43
C GLU A 5 -27.26 24.51 2.51
N TYR A 6 -25.99 24.10 2.50
CA TYR A 6 -25.46 23.19 3.51
C TYR A 6 -25.32 23.97 4.81
N GLN A 7 -26.25 23.73 5.72
CA GLN A 7 -26.23 24.29 7.06
C GLN A 7 -25.02 23.70 7.82
N THR A 8 -24.03 24.54 8.08
CA THR A 8 -22.75 24.20 8.74
C THR A 8 -22.87 23.92 10.23
N ASP A 9 -24.08 23.94 10.77
CA ASP A 9 -24.35 23.89 12.22
C ASP A 9 -24.23 22.47 12.81
N ASP A 10 -24.21 21.43 11.98
CA ASP A 10 -24.11 20.02 12.41
C ASP A 10 -22.66 19.50 12.44
N ILE A 11 -21.66 20.33 12.12
CA ILE A 11 -20.25 19.93 12.21
C ILE A 11 -19.81 20.12 13.66
N PRO A 12 -19.52 19.05 14.43
CA PRO A 12 -19.02 19.21 15.79
C PRO A 12 -17.76 20.09 15.76
N PRO A 13 -17.63 21.06 16.68
CA PRO A 13 -16.68 22.18 16.58
C PRO A 13 -15.19 21.80 16.55
N ASN A 14 -14.86 20.51 16.63
CA ASN A 14 -13.49 19.99 16.50
C ASN A 14 -13.14 19.40 15.12
N GLN A 15 -14.06 19.35 14.15
CA GLN A 15 -13.80 18.75 12.83
C GLN A 15 -13.51 19.76 11.71
N ALA A 16 -13.87 21.03 11.89
CA ALA A 16 -13.61 22.09 10.90
C ALA A 16 -12.12 22.50 10.77
N ALA A 17 -11.23 21.88 11.55
CA ALA A 17 -9.80 22.17 11.54
C ALA A 17 -8.93 20.90 11.62
N SER A 18 -9.36 19.79 11.00
CA SER A 18 -8.39 18.72 10.73
C SER A 18 -7.39 19.26 9.71
N GLU A 19 -6.19 19.62 10.19
CA GLU A 19 -5.10 20.11 9.36
C GLU A 19 -4.86 19.10 8.23
N LEU A 20 -5.27 19.46 7.02
CA LEU A 20 -5.07 18.60 5.86
C LEU A 20 -3.57 18.40 5.69
N ALA A 21 -3.14 17.14 5.72
CA ALA A 21 -1.75 16.80 5.46
C ALA A 21 -1.33 17.42 4.12
N SER A 22 -0.22 18.17 4.17
CA SER A 22 0.32 18.86 3.00
C SER A 22 0.58 17.87 1.85
N PRO A 23 0.55 18.31 0.59
CA PRO A 23 0.79 17.44 -0.57
C PRO A 23 2.11 16.66 -0.46
N TRP A 24 3.14 17.27 0.14
CA TRP A 24 4.43 16.63 0.38
C TRP A 24 4.38 15.51 1.43
N MET A 25 3.60 15.68 2.50
CA MET A 25 3.40 14.62 3.49
C MET A 25 2.69 13.41 2.87
N ARG A 26 1.77 13.65 1.91
CA ARG A 26 1.15 12.58 1.15
C ARG A 26 2.15 11.85 0.25
N LEU A 27 3.09 12.58 -0.37
CA LEU A 27 4.14 11.99 -1.19
C LEU A 27 5.08 11.11 -0.36
N ILE A 28 5.51 11.58 0.82
CA ILE A 28 6.37 10.81 1.72
C ILE A 28 5.67 9.53 2.17
N ALA A 29 4.35 9.57 2.43
CA ALA A 29 3.60 8.38 2.79
C ALA A 29 3.65 7.32 1.69
N VAL A 30 3.52 7.74 0.42
CA VAL A 30 3.66 6.85 -0.74
C VAL A 30 5.09 6.32 -0.86
N ILE A 31 6.11 7.14 -0.59
CA ILE A 31 7.51 6.68 -0.61
C ILE A 31 7.73 5.60 0.46
N ILE A 32 7.17 5.78 1.67
CA ILE A 32 7.25 4.78 2.74
C ILE A 32 6.57 3.48 2.31
N ASP A 33 5.39 3.56 1.68
CA ASP A 33 4.72 2.38 1.13
C ASP A 33 5.64 1.65 0.13
N ILE A 34 6.25 2.38 -0.83
CA ILE A 34 7.18 1.81 -1.82
C ILE A 34 8.39 1.15 -1.15
N LEU A 35 8.98 1.79 -0.14
CA LEU A 35 10.14 1.23 0.58
C LEU A 35 9.79 -0.06 1.32
N ILE A 36 8.60 -0.13 1.92
CA ILE A 36 8.11 -1.36 2.55
C ILE A 36 7.95 -2.46 1.50
N TYR A 37 7.36 -2.16 0.34
CA TYR A 37 7.22 -3.14 -0.74
C TYR A 37 8.56 -3.59 -1.33
N ALA A 38 9.50 -2.67 -1.49
CA ALA A 38 10.85 -2.98 -1.93
C ALA A 38 11.53 -3.90 -0.90
N GLY A 39 11.41 -3.60 0.39
CA GLY A 39 11.92 -4.44 1.47
C GLY A 39 11.33 -5.85 1.47
N VAL A 40 10.01 -5.98 1.37
CA VAL A 40 9.34 -7.28 1.28
C VAL A 40 9.78 -8.05 0.04
N SER A 41 9.88 -7.39 -1.12
CA SER A 41 10.33 -8.00 -2.37
C SER A 41 11.78 -8.49 -2.28
N ILE A 42 12.68 -7.71 -1.67
CA ILE A 42 14.08 -8.09 -1.46
C ILE A 42 14.17 -9.30 -0.52
N ILE A 43 13.43 -9.29 0.60
CA ILE A 43 13.38 -10.41 1.53
C ILE A 43 12.88 -11.68 0.82
N ALA A 44 11.80 -11.58 0.04
CA ALA A 44 11.27 -12.70 -0.71
C ALA A 44 12.28 -13.24 -1.73
N ALA A 45 13.01 -12.36 -2.43
CA ALA A 45 14.07 -12.76 -3.37
C ALA A 45 15.23 -13.46 -2.65
N ILE A 46 15.69 -12.95 -1.51
CA ILE A 46 16.75 -13.57 -0.70
C ILE A 46 16.30 -14.95 -0.21
N VAL A 47 15.09 -15.06 0.33
CA VAL A 47 14.52 -16.35 0.77
C VAL A 47 14.41 -17.31 -0.39
N GLY A 48 13.96 -16.84 -1.56
CA GLY A 48 13.93 -17.62 -2.79
C GLY A 48 15.31 -18.17 -3.16
N LEU A 49 16.35 -17.34 -3.13
CA LEU A 49 17.72 -17.76 -3.42
C LEU A 49 18.26 -18.80 -2.41
N LEU A 50 17.91 -18.66 -1.13
CA LEU A 50 18.34 -19.59 -0.08
C LEU A 50 17.64 -20.95 -0.19
N LEU A 51 16.36 -20.96 -0.55
CA LEU A 51 15.57 -22.19 -0.68
C LEU A 51 15.78 -22.88 -2.03
N PHE A 52 16.15 -22.13 -3.05
CA PHE A 52 16.35 -22.59 -4.42
C PHE A 52 17.71 -22.08 -4.95
N PRO A 53 18.83 -22.66 -4.49
CA PRO A 53 20.18 -22.15 -4.77
C PRO A 53 20.66 -22.39 -6.21
N ASP A 54 19.81 -22.85 -7.13
CA ASP A 54 20.22 -23.14 -8.51
C ASP A 54 20.69 -21.87 -9.24
N ASP A 55 21.83 -22.01 -9.93
CA ASP A 55 22.53 -20.94 -10.64
C ASP A 55 21.73 -20.32 -11.81
N THR A 56 20.55 -20.85 -12.12
CA THR A 56 19.71 -20.45 -13.25
C THR A 56 18.89 -19.18 -12.98
N VAL A 57 18.72 -18.76 -11.72
CA VAL A 57 17.86 -17.62 -11.35
C VAL A 57 18.36 -16.29 -11.95
N PHE A 58 19.66 -16.16 -12.22
CA PHE A 58 20.26 -14.93 -12.78
C PHE A 58 20.95 -15.10 -14.13
N ARG A 59 20.93 -16.30 -14.73
CA ARG A 59 21.52 -16.52 -16.06
C ARG A 59 20.54 -16.07 -17.13
N SER A 60 20.81 -14.89 -17.69
CA SER A 60 20.06 -14.27 -18.79
C SER A 60 20.16 -15.01 -20.13
N ASP A 61 21.00 -16.05 -20.23
CA ASP A 61 21.40 -16.62 -21.52
C ASP A 61 20.49 -17.76 -22.00
N ASP A 62 19.70 -18.37 -21.12
CA ASP A 62 18.70 -19.38 -21.49
C ASP A 62 17.29 -18.89 -21.13
N MET A 63 16.66 -18.14 -22.04
CA MET A 63 15.20 -17.99 -22.07
C MET A 63 14.49 -19.30 -22.51
N GLY A 64 15.05 -20.45 -22.10
CA GLY A 64 14.62 -21.80 -22.40
C GLY A 64 14.16 -22.52 -21.14
N THR A 65 12.92 -22.24 -20.72
CA THR A 65 11.99 -23.17 -20.04
C THR A 65 12.36 -23.83 -18.70
N GLU A 66 13.58 -23.70 -18.16
CA GLU A 66 13.91 -24.22 -16.82
C GLU A 66 14.00 -23.10 -15.76
N ALA A 67 13.10 -22.12 -15.84
CA ALA A 67 12.95 -21.19 -14.72
C ALA A 67 12.50 -22.00 -13.49
N ASN A 68 13.24 -21.89 -12.38
CA ASN A 68 12.96 -22.63 -11.16
C ASN A 68 11.52 -22.30 -10.69
N VAL A 69 10.58 -23.20 -10.97
CA VAL A 69 9.15 -23.00 -10.77
C VAL A 69 8.86 -22.69 -9.29
N GLY A 70 9.66 -23.25 -8.37
CA GLY A 70 9.60 -22.95 -6.95
C GLY A 70 9.92 -21.49 -6.62
N PHE A 71 10.97 -20.94 -7.23
CA PHE A 71 11.33 -19.53 -7.09
C PHE A 71 10.24 -18.60 -7.64
N ILE A 72 9.70 -18.89 -8.82
CA ILE A 72 8.61 -18.09 -9.42
C ILE A 72 7.38 -18.11 -8.53
N ILE A 73 6.94 -19.30 -8.09
CA ILE A 73 5.77 -19.43 -7.20
C ILE A 73 5.97 -18.64 -5.91
N LEU A 74 7.17 -18.67 -5.33
CA LEU A 74 7.48 -17.95 -4.10
C LEU A 74 7.40 -16.43 -4.30
N VAL A 75 8.06 -15.90 -5.33
CA VAL A 75 8.07 -14.45 -5.60
C VAL A 75 6.68 -13.94 -5.98
N VAL A 76 5.99 -14.64 -6.90
CA VAL A 76 4.64 -14.27 -7.33
C VAL A 76 3.65 -14.42 -6.17
N GLY A 77 3.76 -15.49 -5.37
CA GLY A 77 2.93 -15.70 -4.19
C GLY A 77 3.12 -14.59 -3.14
N ALA A 78 4.36 -14.20 -2.86
CA ALA A 78 4.67 -13.10 -1.94
C ALA A 78 4.11 -11.76 -2.45
N ALA A 79 4.21 -11.49 -3.76
CA ALA A 79 3.64 -10.30 -4.38
C ALA A 79 2.10 -10.29 -4.26
N ILE A 80 1.43 -11.42 -4.54
CA ILE A 80 -0.03 -11.56 -4.42
C ILE A 80 -0.47 -11.33 -2.96
N ILE A 81 0.20 -11.95 -1.99
CA ILE A 81 -0.13 -11.78 -0.57
C ILE A 81 -0.01 -10.30 -0.16
N THR A 82 1.06 -9.64 -0.62
CA THR A 82 1.29 -8.21 -0.34
C THR A 82 0.16 -7.35 -0.91
N LEU A 83 -0.28 -7.62 -2.14
CA LEU A 83 -1.40 -6.91 -2.78
C LEU A 83 -2.72 -7.17 -2.05
N ILE A 84 -2.97 -8.40 -1.59
CA ILE A 84 -4.17 -8.75 -0.82
C ILE A 84 -4.19 -7.97 0.51
N VAL A 85 -3.09 -7.98 1.26
CA VAL A 85 -2.97 -7.23 2.52
C VAL A 85 -3.25 -5.75 2.28
N GLN A 86 -2.69 -5.19 1.21
CA GLN A 86 -2.91 -3.80 0.85
C GLN A 86 -4.38 -3.51 0.49
N TRP A 87 -5.01 -4.38 -0.29
CA TRP A 87 -6.42 -4.24 -0.67
C TRP A 87 -7.34 -4.32 0.56
N VAL A 88 -7.05 -5.23 1.49
CA VAL A 88 -7.79 -5.34 2.76
C VAL A 88 -7.60 -4.09 3.62
N LEU A 89 -6.37 -3.56 3.74
CA LEU A 89 -6.11 -2.33 4.51
C LEU A 89 -6.81 -1.12 3.91
N LEU A 90 -6.81 -1.00 2.58
CA LEU A 90 -7.57 0.03 1.87
C LEU A 90 -9.08 -0.13 2.06
N GLY A 91 -9.61 -1.36 1.95
CA GLY A 91 -11.05 -1.61 2.06
C GLY A 91 -11.60 -1.54 3.49
N THR A 92 -10.80 -1.84 4.51
CA THR A 92 -11.25 -1.84 5.92
C THR A 92 -10.91 -0.57 6.68
N ARG A 93 -9.81 0.10 6.33
CA ARG A 93 -9.30 1.27 7.06
C ARG A 93 -9.19 2.52 6.19
N GLY A 94 -9.40 2.43 4.88
CA GLY A 94 -9.20 3.55 3.96
C GLY A 94 -7.76 4.09 3.97
N GLN A 95 -6.79 3.30 4.42
CA GLN A 95 -5.43 3.76 4.69
C GLN A 95 -4.39 2.72 4.25
N THR A 96 -3.25 3.23 3.77
CA THR A 96 -2.06 2.42 3.46
C THR A 96 -1.12 2.40 4.66
N ILE A 97 -0.18 1.46 4.69
CA ILE A 97 0.76 1.29 5.82
C ILE A 97 1.59 2.57 6.03
N GLY A 98 2.05 3.20 4.95
CA GLY A 98 2.80 4.45 4.98
C GLY A 98 1.98 5.63 5.51
N LYS A 99 0.69 5.70 5.18
CA LYS A 99 -0.21 6.71 5.76
C LYS A 99 -0.43 6.49 7.25
N ILE A 100 -0.56 5.23 7.68
CA ILE A 100 -0.66 4.87 9.10
C ILE A 100 0.63 5.26 9.84
N ALA A 101 1.80 4.94 9.28
CA ALA A 101 3.09 5.29 9.86
C ALA A 101 3.27 6.81 10.04
N MET A 102 2.76 7.59 9.08
CA MET A 102 2.79 9.06 9.15
C MET A 102 1.63 9.69 9.92
N LYS A 103 0.75 8.89 10.53
CA LYS A 103 -0.48 9.34 11.21
C LYS A 103 -1.41 10.17 10.31
N ILE A 104 -1.36 9.95 9.00
CA ILE A 104 -2.23 10.61 8.02
C ILE A 104 -3.50 9.78 7.86
N ARG A 105 -4.66 10.40 8.09
CA ARG A 105 -5.98 9.76 7.95
C ARG A 105 -6.74 10.29 6.74
N ILE A 106 -7.32 9.38 5.96
CA ILE A 106 -8.29 9.73 4.94
C ILE A 106 -9.65 9.78 5.63
N VAL A 107 -10.29 10.94 5.54
CA VAL A 107 -11.64 11.19 6.05
C VAL A 107 -12.48 11.77 4.93
N ASP A 108 -13.77 11.49 4.97
CA ASP A 108 -14.74 12.15 4.12
C ASP A 108 -14.80 13.65 4.46
N ALA A 109 -14.82 14.50 3.44
CA ALA A 109 -14.72 15.95 3.59
C ALA A 109 -15.99 16.58 4.22
N GLN A 110 -17.12 15.87 4.18
CA GLN A 110 -18.41 16.36 4.69
C GLN A 110 -18.73 15.76 6.06
N THR A 111 -18.38 14.50 6.28
CA THR A 111 -18.79 13.73 7.48
C THR A 111 -17.65 13.42 8.45
N GLY A 112 -16.39 13.61 8.05
CA GLY A 112 -15.21 13.24 8.85
C GLY A 112 -15.08 11.72 9.08
N ALA A 113 -15.99 10.93 8.52
CA ALA A 113 -16.02 9.48 8.64
C ALA A 113 -14.93 8.83 7.78
N HIS A 114 -14.57 7.60 8.12
CA HIS A 114 -13.64 6.82 7.32
C HIS A 114 -14.29 6.45 5.96
N PRO A 115 -13.55 6.49 4.84
CA PRO A 115 -14.03 5.92 3.59
C PRO A 115 -13.98 4.40 3.71
N GLY A 116 -15.12 3.79 4.00
CA GLY A 116 -15.32 2.35 4.18
C GLY A 116 -16.76 2.05 4.55
#